data_AF-A0A7X2BT32-F1
#
_entry.id   AF-A0A7X2BT32-F1
#
_cell.length_a   1.000
_cell.length_b   1.000
_cell.length_c   1.000
_cell.angle_alpha   90.00
_cell.angle_beta   90.00
_cell.angle_gamma   90.00
#
_symmetry.space_group_name_H-M   'P 1'
#
loop_
_entity.id
_entity.type
_entity.pdbx_description
1 polymer ?
#
loop_
_entity_poly.entity_id
_entity_poly.type
_entity_poly.pdbx_seq_one_letter_code
_entity_poly.pdbx_strand_id
1 'polypeptide(L)'
;MNLDKSLTSMVNLSDARRAASACEHVDINSTVQQCPASQPHLFVVPVRYALSEEPASHPTCQPGTQTQSHPMAARLLRAGFVYVWQGSGPLQRYAVAENNLLLSQGLDEDDTVVQSGTLSGLTLAKQQDAWLLYSEIPLNPAACAELHNPQQRAKRMRQLDLLQVVNTLQAPHCAPLSESKSVMAELIPSTYDLAMAIDYRSHQPALRENADELGKKVMADPTPDNIKAYTDAMHWLHEREKVSAGYPAVSDDVTPPGEWSAEQWATTRTQDLMERAHVQSSGLFTVLACLDDDLGVLRDINHEQELIESRHEQWQADNNLRLSIGGFVRSLITEDGAEVAASLSYRYREHEIELTPEQGKTLLKAHHRLDELFKEETRINQQRGRQYGHKEADALALKVQAEVKAAVAPVRGFIPHQLHTEIEAVVRDYRDAKVANLENRHASDKVEQYIDLPAMNQWLDETAPKHFDHLKERHEALYADRGTYLPRHHSGTWFVDYQDSDHRQWLDELALACLSAQCLRTVGAEQYADYVRSADDGALRQLFYGWSPTLEGAVNTNSRATELMAALEVENQANAMAALSKALGPQGINILSDLGVRLCT
;
A
#
# COMPACT_ATOMS: atom_id res chain seq x y z
N MET A 1 -55.00 29.12 6.14
CA MET A 1 -53.81 28.28 5.85
C MET A 1 -53.45 27.26 6.94
N ASN A 2 -54.26 27.04 8.01
CA ASN A 2 -53.91 26.10 9.09
C ASN A 2 -54.87 24.89 9.26
N LEU A 3 -55.96 24.82 8.49
CA LEU A 3 -56.85 23.65 8.50
C LEU A 3 -56.29 22.49 7.67
N ASP A 4 -55.70 22.76 6.49
CA ASP A 4 -55.14 21.71 5.64
C ASP A 4 -54.02 20.93 6.31
N LYS A 5 -53.08 21.61 7.00
CA LYS A 5 -52.00 20.93 7.74
C LYS A 5 -52.52 20.03 8.86
N SER A 6 -53.60 20.43 9.53
CA SER A 6 -54.23 19.62 10.59
C SER A 6 -54.94 18.39 10.01
N LEU A 7 -55.63 18.55 8.88
CA LEU A 7 -56.28 17.45 8.18
C LEU A 7 -55.26 16.45 7.62
N THR A 8 -54.17 16.93 6.99
CA THR A 8 -53.09 16.08 6.50
C THR A 8 -52.40 15.34 7.63
N SER A 9 -52.19 15.99 8.78
CA SER A 9 -51.62 15.34 9.97
C SER A 9 -52.55 14.25 10.52
N MET A 10 -53.87 14.48 10.56
CA MET A 10 -54.85 13.46 10.99
C MET A 10 -54.92 12.28 10.02
N VAL A 11 -54.87 12.53 8.72
CA VAL A 11 -54.84 11.47 7.70
C VAL A 11 -53.58 10.62 7.86
N ASN A 12 -52.41 11.25 7.96
CA ASN A 12 -51.13 10.57 8.18
C ASN A 12 -51.12 9.74 9.47
N LEU A 13 -51.69 10.27 10.56
CA LEU A 13 -51.85 9.53 11.82
C LEU A 13 -52.77 8.32 11.67
N SER A 14 -53.85 8.46 10.90
CA SER A 14 -54.80 7.37 10.66
C SER A 14 -54.21 6.26 9.79
N ASP A 15 -53.40 6.62 8.79
CA ASP A 15 -52.72 5.68 7.91
C ASP A 15 -51.54 5.00 8.62
N ALA A 16 -50.77 5.73 9.43
CA ALA A 16 -49.75 5.15 10.30
C ALA A 16 -50.35 4.15 11.30
N ARG A 17 -51.54 4.43 11.84
CA ARG A 17 -52.24 3.54 12.76
C ARG A 17 -52.77 2.28 12.07
N ARG A 18 -53.27 2.40 10.83
CA ARG A 18 -53.65 1.24 10.01
C ARG A 18 -52.45 0.38 9.64
N ALA A 19 -51.33 0.99 9.25
CA ALA A 19 -50.09 0.30 8.96
C ALA A 19 -49.57 -0.44 10.21
N ALA A 20 -49.57 0.20 11.37
CA ALA A 20 -49.18 -0.42 12.64
C ALA A 20 -50.11 -1.58 13.05
N SER A 21 -51.41 -1.48 12.78
CA SER A 21 -52.37 -2.57 13.03
C SER A 21 -52.33 -3.72 12.02
N ALA A 22 -51.68 -3.52 10.88
CA ALA A 22 -51.48 -4.54 9.84
C ALA A 22 -50.18 -5.34 10.04
N CYS A 23 -49.26 -4.85 10.87
CA CYS A 23 -48.13 -5.64 11.36
C CYS A 23 -48.62 -6.68 12.37
N GLU A 24 -48.02 -7.88 12.37
CA GLU A 24 -48.28 -8.88 13.41
C GLU A 24 -48.11 -8.26 14.80
N HIS A 25 -49.13 -8.41 15.64
CA HIS A 25 -49.10 -7.90 17.01
C HIS A 25 -48.12 -8.72 17.84
N VAL A 26 -46.90 -8.21 17.99
CA VAL A 26 -45.94 -8.73 18.97
C VAL A 26 -46.35 -8.18 20.34
N ASP A 27 -46.77 -9.08 21.23
CA ASP A 27 -47.12 -8.76 22.62
C ASP A 27 -45.96 -8.03 23.30
N ILE A 28 -46.23 -6.89 23.95
CA ILE A 28 -45.21 -6.11 24.66
C ILE A 28 -44.64 -6.86 25.87
N ASN A 29 -45.32 -7.94 26.30
CA ASN A 29 -44.85 -8.88 27.33
C ASN A 29 -44.15 -10.11 26.75
N SER A 30 -43.98 -10.19 25.42
CA SER A 30 -43.17 -11.23 24.79
C SER A 30 -41.70 -11.02 25.15
N THR A 31 -41.11 -12.00 25.84
CA THR A 31 -39.69 -12.02 26.20
C THR A 31 -38.75 -12.20 24.99
N VAL A 32 -39.29 -12.30 23.77
CA VAL A 32 -38.54 -12.78 22.60
C VAL A 32 -37.92 -11.65 21.77
N GLN A 33 -38.43 -10.41 21.78
CA GLN A 33 -37.74 -9.27 21.15
C GLN A 33 -38.17 -7.97 21.84
N GLN A 34 -37.39 -7.53 22.84
CA GLN A 34 -37.56 -6.19 23.40
C GLN A 34 -37.22 -5.17 22.29
N CYS A 35 -38.16 -4.26 22.01
CA CYS A 35 -37.95 -3.18 21.04
C CYS A 35 -36.69 -2.37 21.45
N PRO A 36 -35.68 -2.21 20.58
CA PRO A 36 -34.48 -1.39 20.83
C PRO A 36 -34.78 0.00 21.39
N ALA A 37 -35.91 0.59 20.98
CA ALA A 37 -36.35 1.90 21.44
C ALA A 37 -36.73 1.95 22.93
N SER A 38 -36.96 0.82 23.61
CA SER A 38 -37.38 0.78 25.01
C SER A 38 -36.23 0.84 26.01
N GLN A 39 -35.05 0.34 25.65
CA GLN A 39 -33.92 0.22 26.57
C GLN A 39 -33.18 1.56 26.73
N PRO A 40 -32.69 1.93 27.93
CA PRO A 40 -32.02 3.22 28.15
C PRO A 40 -30.59 3.30 27.60
N HIS A 41 -29.99 2.17 27.23
CA HIS A 41 -28.60 2.07 26.80
C HIS A 41 -28.46 1.39 25.44
N LEU A 42 -27.31 1.59 24.81
CA LEU A 42 -26.81 0.89 23.64
C LEU A 42 -25.53 0.14 24.03
N PHE A 43 -25.21 -0.92 23.30
CA PHE A 43 -23.90 -1.57 23.40
C PHE A 43 -23.04 -1.11 22.23
N VAL A 44 -21.88 -0.56 22.51
CA VAL A 44 -20.98 0.04 21.50
C VAL A 44 -19.69 -0.75 21.47
N VAL A 45 -19.34 -1.29 20.31
CA VAL A 45 -18.11 -2.06 20.08
C VAL A 45 -17.12 -1.17 19.33
N PRO A 46 -16.06 -0.67 19.99
CA PRO A 46 -15.06 0.16 19.32
C PRO A 46 -14.25 -0.66 18.30
N VAL A 47 -14.12 -0.12 17.10
CA VAL A 47 -13.30 -0.64 15.99
C VAL A 47 -12.57 0.54 15.35
N ARG A 48 -11.62 0.31 14.45
CA ARG A 48 -10.87 1.39 13.77
C ARG A 48 -11.03 1.34 12.27
N TYR A 49 -10.98 2.51 11.63
CA TYR A 49 -10.73 2.60 10.20
C TYR A 49 -9.30 2.17 9.88
N ALA A 50 -9.17 1.27 8.91
CA ALA A 50 -7.89 0.79 8.41
C ALA A 50 -7.99 0.46 6.92
N LEU A 51 -6.84 0.27 6.28
CA LEU A 51 -6.79 -0.27 4.92
C LEU A 51 -7.38 -1.69 4.90
N SER A 52 -7.92 -2.09 3.76
CA SER A 52 -8.62 -3.36 3.56
C SER A 52 -8.41 -3.91 2.15
N GLU A 53 -8.53 -5.22 1.97
CA GLU A 53 -8.56 -5.84 0.63
C GLU A 53 -9.76 -5.37 -0.20
N GLU A 54 -10.90 -5.17 0.48
CA GLU A 54 -12.16 -4.78 -0.13
C GLU A 54 -12.79 -3.59 0.60
N PRO A 55 -13.53 -2.70 -0.11
CA PRO A 55 -14.20 -1.59 0.54
C PRO A 55 -15.36 -2.08 1.40
N ALA A 56 -15.54 -1.47 2.57
CA ALA A 56 -16.79 -1.61 3.29
C ALA A 56 -17.96 -1.11 2.43
N SER A 57 -19.06 -1.85 2.41
CA SER A 57 -20.24 -1.54 1.60
C SER A 57 -21.34 -0.85 2.40
N HIS A 58 -21.27 -0.87 3.74
CA HIS A 58 -22.27 -0.25 4.58
C HIS A 58 -22.16 1.29 4.56
N PRO A 59 -23.26 2.04 4.36
CA PRO A 59 -23.23 3.49 4.16
C PRO A 59 -22.77 4.31 5.38
N THR A 60 -22.78 3.72 6.59
CA THR A 60 -22.25 4.39 7.79
C THR A 60 -20.74 4.29 7.93
N CYS A 61 -20.10 3.39 7.17
CA CYS A 61 -18.65 3.27 7.11
C CYS A 61 -18.11 4.41 6.22
N GLN A 62 -17.81 5.55 6.85
CA GLN A 62 -17.39 6.77 6.17
C GLN A 62 -16.00 7.17 6.67
N PRO A 63 -14.92 6.54 6.19
CA PRO A 63 -13.57 7.01 6.51
C PRO A 63 -13.41 8.47 6.04
N GLY A 64 -12.62 9.25 6.77
CA GLY A 64 -12.46 10.69 6.48
C GLY A 64 -11.75 10.99 5.16
N THR A 65 -11.22 9.97 4.47
CA THR A 65 -10.40 10.10 3.26
C THR A 65 -10.53 8.82 2.42
N GLN A 66 -10.42 8.96 1.10
CA GLN A 66 -10.32 7.82 0.17
C GLN A 66 -8.86 7.56 -0.17
N THR A 67 -8.50 6.29 -0.23
CA THR A 67 -7.16 5.78 -0.51
C THR A 67 -7.10 5.14 -1.90
N GLN A 68 -5.91 5.14 -2.51
CA GLN A 68 -5.63 4.65 -3.85
C GLN A 68 -4.96 3.27 -3.83
N SER A 69 -4.09 3.01 -2.84
CA SER A 69 -3.33 1.76 -2.71
C SER A 69 -4.24 0.57 -2.36
N HIS A 70 -5.11 0.78 -1.37
CA HIS A 70 -6.10 -0.17 -0.87
C HIS A 70 -7.36 0.58 -0.47
N PRO A 71 -8.57 -0.01 -0.58
CA PRO A 71 -9.77 0.57 0.01
C PRO A 71 -9.72 0.57 1.54
N MET A 72 -10.74 1.14 2.19
CA MET A 72 -10.85 1.18 3.65
C MET A 72 -12.09 0.45 4.15
N ALA A 73 -11.95 -0.15 5.34
CA ALA A 73 -13.02 -0.78 6.10
C ALA A 73 -12.72 -0.66 7.59
N ALA A 74 -13.59 -1.23 8.44
CA ALA A 74 -13.32 -1.31 9.87
C ALA A 74 -12.47 -2.56 10.19
N ARG A 75 -11.52 -2.44 11.12
CA ARG A 75 -10.73 -3.55 11.67
C ARG A 75 -10.73 -3.46 13.19
N LEU A 76 -10.33 -4.54 13.86
CA LEU A 76 -10.20 -4.55 15.32
C LEU A 76 -9.20 -3.48 15.77
N LEU A 77 -9.45 -2.88 16.93
CA LEU A 77 -8.46 -2.01 17.58
C LEU A 77 -7.19 -2.80 17.92
N ARG A 78 -6.02 -2.19 17.74
CA ARG A 78 -4.76 -2.77 18.23
C ARG A 78 -4.66 -2.57 19.75
N ALA A 79 -3.67 -3.22 20.36
CA ALA A 79 -3.28 -2.90 21.72
C ALA A 79 -3.08 -1.38 21.89
N GLY A 80 -3.52 -0.85 23.03
CA GLY A 80 -3.55 0.58 23.27
C GLY A 80 -4.68 0.95 24.21
N PHE A 81 -5.31 2.11 23.98
CA PHE A 81 -6.26 2.72 24.91
C PHE A 81 -7.43 3.35 24.18
N VAL A 82 -8.63 3.18 24.76
CA VAL A 82 -9.86 3.85 24.33
C VAL A 82 -10.30 4.80 25.43
N TYR A 83 -10.51 6.06 25.06
CA TYR A 83 -11.00 7.11 25.92
C TYR A 83 -12.45 7.42 25.58
N VAL A 84 -13.31 7.49 26.59
CA VAL A 84 -14.75 7.71 26.43
C VAL A 84 -15.22 8.87 27.28
N TRP A 85 -15.93 9.80 26.65
CA TRP A 85 -16.64 10.87 27.33
C TRP A 85 -18.13 10.84 26.94
N GLN A 86 -19.02 10.74 27.92
CA GLN A 86 -20.46 10.81 27.69
C GLN A 86 -21.13 11.83 28.62
N GLY A 87 -22.04 12.63 28.06
CA GLY A 87 -22.78 13.64 28.82
C GLY A 87 -21.88 14.62 29.56
N SER A 88 -22.08 14.74 30.87
CA SER A 88 -21.28 15.60 31.75
C SER A 88 -19.92 15.01 32.17
N GLY A 89 -19.58 13.81 31.69
CA GLY A 89 -18.36 13.09 32.09
C GLY A 89 -18.53 12.25 33.37
N PRO A 90 -17.42 11.80 33.98
CA PRO A 90 -16.02 12.12 33.65
C PRO A 90 -15.49 11.37 32.41
N LEU A 91 -14.26 11.70 31.99
CA LEU A 91 -13.50 10.91 31.02
C LEU A 91 -13.19 9.51 31.61
N GLN A 92 -13.45 8.47 30.85
CA GLN A 92 -13.14 7.08 31.20
C GLN A 92 -12.05 6.55 30.27
N ARG A 93 -11.20 5.65 30.78
CA ARG A 93 -10.16 4.96 30.00
C ARG A 93 -10.37 3.46 30.05
N TYR A 94 -10.12 2.82 28.92
CA TYR A 94 -10.12 1.37 28.78
C TYR A 94 -8.83 0.97 28.04
N ALA A 95 -8.06 0.02 28.56
CA ALA A 95 -7.00 -0.60 27.80
C ALA A 95 -7.60 -1.56 26.77
N VAL A 96 -7.09 -1.55 25.55
CA VAL A 96 -7.30 -2.59 24.55
C VAL A 96 -6.20 -3.63 24.77
N ALA A 97 -6.61 -4.82 25.19
CA ALA A 97 -5.69 -5.92 25.48
C ALA A 97 -5.25 -6.65 24.21
N GLU A 98 -4.23 -7.51 24.32
CA GLU A 98 -3.71 -8.33 23.20
C GLU A 98 -4.77 -9.25 22.57
N ASN A 99 -5.78 -9.65 23.35
CA ASN A 99 -6.94 -10.41 22.87
C ASN A 99 -8.05 -9.54 22.24
N ASN A 100 -7.77 -8.26 21.97
CA ASN A 100 -8.67 -7.25 21.40
C ASN A 100 -9.92 -6.94 22.25
N LEU A 101 -9.95 -7.38 23.52
CA LEU A 101 -10.97 -7.01 24.48
C LEU A 101 -10.53 -5.81 25.32
N LEU A 102 -11.51 -5.08 25.82
CA LEU A 102 -11.30 -3.93 26.68
C LEU A 102 -11.19 -4.35 28.15
N LEU A 103 -10.35 -3.62 28.89
CA LEU A 103 -10.26 -3.66 30.35
C LEU A 103 -10.40 -2.22 30.88
N SER A 104 -11.35 -1.99 31.79
CA SER A 104 -11.50 -0.68 32.42
C SER A 104 -10.26 -0.35 33.25
N GLN A 105 -9.77 0.90 33.14
CA GLN A 105 -8.64 1.40 33.90
C GLN A 105 -8.89 2.83 34.41
N GLY A 106 -8.28 3.18 35.54
CA GLY A 106 -8.13 4.56 35.99
C GLY A 106 -7.29 5.39 35.01
N LEU A 107 -7.44 6.71 35.01
CA LEU A 107 -6.68 7.60 34.12
C LEU A 107 -5.18 7.68 34.50
N ASP A 108 -4.85 7.28 35.73
CA ASP A 108 -3.55 7.35 36.38
C ASP A 108 -2.83 6.00 36.48
N GLU A 109 -3.46 4.89 36.03
CA GLU A 109 -2.75 3.60 35.98
C GLU A 109 -1.65 3.65 34.90
N ASP A 110 -0.62 2.81 35.08
CA ASP A 110 0.53 2.74 34.20
C ASP A 110 0.20 2.22 32.79
N ASP A 111 1.21 2.24 31.93
CA ASP A 111 1.16 1.87 30.52
C ASP A 111 1.44 0.37 30.28
N THR A 112 1.42 -0.46 31.32
CA THR A 112 1.69 -1.90 31.19
C THR A 112 0.70 -2.54 30.21
N VAL A 113 1.25 -3.25 29.22
CA VAL A 113 0.45 -3.97 28.22
C VAL A 113 -0.46 -4.98 28.92
N VAL A 114 -1.76 -4.85 28.67
CA VAL A 114 -2.77 -5.76 29.21
C VAL A 114 -2.88 -6.99 28.31
N GLN A 115 -2.55 -8.17 28.85
CA GLN A 115 -2.60 -9.42 28.10
C GLN A 115 -4.03 -9.88 27.78
N SER A 116 -4.97 -9.68 28.71
CA SER A 116 -6.36 -10.13 28.53
C SER A 116 -7.36 -9.14 29.09
N GLY A 117 -8.24 -8.65 28.21
CA GLY A 117 -9.43 -7.89 28.58
C GLY A 117 -10.63 -8.80 28.81
N THR A 118 -11.76 -8.20 29.21
CA THR A 118 -13.02 -8.93 29.48
C THR A 118 -14.23 -8.37 28.76
N LEU A 119 -14.15 -7.13 28.27
CA LEU A 119 -15.27 -6.43 27.65
C LEU A 119 -15.10 -6.38 26.13
N SER A 120 -16.05 -6.89 25.36
CA SER A 120 -16.06 -6.75 23.90
C SER A 120 -16.66 -5.42 23.42
N GLY A 121 -17.16 -4.60 24.35
CA GLY A 121 -17.83 -3.33 24.06
C GLY A 121 -18.27 -2.63 25.33
N LEU A 122 -18.91 -1.48 25.17
CA LEU A 122 -19.25 -0.53 26.23
C LEU A 122 -20.75 -0.26 26.24
N THR A 123 -21.34 -0.24 27.43
CA THR A 123 -22.75 0.12 27.62
C THR A 123 -22.88 1.64 27.79
N LEU A 124 -23.44 2.32 26.79
CA LEU A 124 -23.54 3.79 26.76
C LEU A 124 -25.00 4.25 26.78
N ALA A 125 -25.27 5.38 27.43
CA ALA A 125 -26.62 5.96 27.51
C ALA A 125 -27.09 6.48 26.15
N LYS A 126 -28.29 6.09 25.72
CA LYS A 126 -28.74 6.36 24.35
C LYS A 126 -29.16 7.82 24.06
N GLN A 127 -29.43 8.58 25.12
CA GLN A 127 -29.95 9.97 25.04
C GLN A 127 -28.84 11.02 25.08
N GLN A 128 -27.58 10.59 25.09
CA GLN A 128 -26.42 11.47 25.20
C GLN A 128 -25.39 11.06 24.17
N ASP A 129 -24.86 12.04 23.44
CA ASP A 129 -23.72 11.81 22.56
C ASP A 129 -22.54 11.26 23.34
N ALA A 130 -21.82 10.35 22.71
CA ALA A 130 -20.58 9.81 23.21
C ALA A 130 -19.42 10.31 22.34
N TRP A 131 -18.28 10.56 22.97
CA TRP A 131 -17.05 10.94 22.30
C TRP A 131 -16.03 9.87 22.59
N LEU A 132 -15.47 9.26 21.54
CA LEU A 132 -14.49 8.19 21.64
C LEU A 132 -13.18 8.58 20.94
N LEU A 133 -12.06 8.19 21.52
CA LEU A 133 -10.72 8.33 20.94
C LEU A 133 -9.94 7.04 21.19
N TYR A 134 -9.24 6.57 20.18
CA TYR A 134 -8.24 5.51 20.29
C TYR A 134 -6.84 6.13 20.30
N SER A 135 -5.95 5.63 21.16
CA SER A 135 -4.53 5.96 21.16
C SER A 135 -3.68 4.72 21.45
N GLU A 136 -2.48 4.64 20.91
CA GLU A 136 -1.59 3.47 21.09
C GLU A 136 -0.88 3.49 22.44
N ILE A 137 -0.54 4.67 22.93
CA ILE A 137 0.02 4.90 24.27
C ILE A 137 -0.97 5.72 25.10
N PRO A 138 -0.89 5.72 26.44
CA PRO A 138 -1.83 6.46 27.25
C PRO A 138 -1.64 7.97 27.11
N LEU A 139 -2.74 8.71 27.09
CA LEU A 139 -2.74 10.16 27.18
C LEU A 139 -2.17 10.61 28.53
N ASN A 140 -1.24 11.57 28.51
CA ASN A 140 -0.72 12.17 29.73
C ASN A 140 -1.81 12.99 30.48
N PRO A 141 -1.58 13.34 31.76
CA PRO A 141 -2.56 14.07 32.56
C PRO A 141 -2.98 15.43 31.97
N ALA A 142 -2.07 16.13 31.28
CA ALA A 142 -2.36 17.41 30.64
C ALA A 142 -3.34 17.22 29.46
N ALA A 143 -3.09 16.23 28.60
CA ALA A 143 -3.97 15.85 27.50
C ALA A 143 -5.35 15.39 28.00
N CYS A 144 -5.40 14.59 29.06
CA CYS A 144 -6.66 14.21 29.71
C CYS A 144 -7.43 15.44 30.23
N ALA A 145 -6.74 16.42 30.80
CA ALA A 145 -7.34 17.68 31.26
C ALA A 145 -7.87 18.52 30.08
N GLU A 146 -7.15 18.58 28.95
CA GLU A 146 -7.62 19.28 27.74
C GLU A 146 -8.95 18.73 27.23
N LEU A 147 -9.17 17.40 27.31
CA LEU A 147 -10.43 16.76 26.92
C LEU A 147 -11.62 17.10 27.84
N HIS A 148 -11.42 17.85 28.93
CA HIS A 148 -12.55 18.42 29.67
C HIS A 148 -13.18 19.60 28.92
N ASN A 149 -12.42 20.26 28.03
CA ASN A 149 -12.92 21.34 27.17
C ASN A 149 -13.70 20.75 25.97
N PRO A 150 -14.99 21.11 25.78
CA PRO A 150 -15.80 20.63 24.66
C PRO A 150 -15.20 20.91 23.28
N GLN A 151 -14.50 22.04 23.10
CA GLN A 151 -13.88 22.39 21.81
C GLN A 151 -12.69 21.50 21.49
N GLN A 152 -11.90 21.14 22.50
CA GLN A 152 -10.80 20.19 22.33
C GLN A 152 -11.33 18.78 22.08
N ARG A 153 -12.38 18.35 22.80
CA ARG A 153 -13.06 17.07 22.49
C ARG A 153 -13.54 17.01 21.05
N ALA A 154 -14.19 18.07 20.55
CA ALA A 154 -14.67 18.12 19.18
C ALA A 154 -13.55 18.05 18.13
N LYS A 155 -12.34 18.48 18.48
CA LYS A 155 -11.16 18.41 17.60
C LYS A 155 -10.44 17.05 17.68
N ARG A 156 -10.45 16.40 18.85
CA ARG A 156 -9.58 15.25 19.16
C ARG A 156 -10.33 13.92 19.23
N MET A 157 -11.62 13.92 19.50
CA MET A 157 -12.42 12.71 19.69
C MET A 157 -13.50 12.59 18.61
N ARG A 158 -13.84 11.36 18.26
CA ARG A 158 -14.94 11.03 17.35
C ARG A 158 -16.27 11.15 18.09
N GLN A 159 -17.15 12.02 17.61
CA GLN A 159 -18.54 12.08 18.09
C GLN A 159 -19.34 10.91 17.54
N LEU A 160 -20.05 10.21 18.42
CA LEU A 160 -21.04 9.22 18.09
C LEU A 160 -22.42 9.80 18.40
N ASP A 161 -23.23 10.03 17.37
CA ASP A 161 -24.63 10.47 17.51
C ASP A 161 -25.51 9.29 17.90
N LEU A 162 -25.46 8.94 19.19
CA LEU A 162 -26.23 7.83 19.74
C LEU A 162 -27.74 8.08 19.66
N LEU A 163 -28.17 9.35 19.67
CA LEU A 163 -29.58 9.69 19.49
C LEU A 163 -30.06 9.34 18.08
N GLN A 164 -29.25 9.62 17.06
CA GLN A 164 -29.52 9.19 15.69
C GLN A 164 -29.56 7.66 15.61
N VAL A 165 -28.62 6.94 16.23
CA VAL A 165 -28.66 5.46 16.28
C VAL A 165 -29.99 4.96 16.83
N VAL A 166 -30.53 5.56 17.90
CA VAL A 166 -31.84 5.16 18.45
C VAL A 166 -32.97 5.38 17.46
N ASN A 167 -32.94 6.47 16.70
CA ASN A 167 -34.03 6.87 15.82
C ASN A 167 -33.99 6.13 14.47
N THR A 168 -32.80 5.83 13.95
CA THR A 168 -32.59 5.29 12.61
C THR A 168 -31.87 3.94 12.59
N LEU A 169 -31.58 3.35 13.76
CA LEU A 169 -30.80 2.12 13.95
C LEU A 169 -29.34 2.19 13.48
N GLN A 170 -28.91 3.35 13.00
CA GLN A 170 -27.59 3.58 12.45
C GLN A 170 -27.27 5.08 12.48
N ALA A 171 -25.99 5.43 12.52
CA ALA A 171 -25.51 6.81 12.40
C ALA A 171 -24.14 6.80 11.70
N PRO A 172 -23.62 7.94 11.20
CA PRO A 172 -22.25 7.99 10.68
C PRO A 172 -21.26 7.36 11.66
N HIS A 173 -20.37 6.50 11.14
CA HIS A 173 -19.39 5.71 11.91
C HIS A 173 -19.99 4.66 12.86
N CYS A 174 -21.31 4.52 12.92
CA CYS A 174 -22.05 3.62 13.80
C CYS A 174 -22.88 2.62 12.98
N ALA A 175 -22.28 1.49 12.60
CA ALA A 175 -23.00 0.41 11.90
C ALA A 175 -23.62 -0.58 12.89
N PRO A 176 -24.79 -1.19 12.61
CA PRO A 176 -25.30 -2.29 13.43
C PRO A 176 -24.32 -3.48 13.45
N LEU A 177 -24.19 -4.16 14.59
CA LEU A 177 -23.34 -5.37 14.70
C LEU A 177 -23.79 -6.49 13.75
N SER A 178 -25.09 -6.58 13.47
CA SER A 178 -25.64 -7.53 12.50
C SER A 178 -25.13 -7.33 11.08
N GLU A 179 -24.66 -6.12 10.76
CA GLU A 179 -24.07 -5.73 9.48
C GLU A 179 -22.53 -5.83 9.50
N SER A 180 -21.93 -6.50 10.50
CA SER A 180 -20.47 -6.64 10.61
C SER A 180 -19.80 -7.18 9.34
N LYS A 181 -20.45 -8.05 8.57
CA LYS A 181 -19.94 -8.57 7.28
C LYS A 181 -19.87 -7.55 6.16
N SER A 182 -20.55 -6.41 6.26
CA SER A 182 -20.47 -5.31 5.29
C SER A 182 -19.57 -4.16 5.75
N VAL A 183 -18.94 -4.30 6.93
CA VAL A 183 -18.19 -3.24 7.63
C VAL A 183 -16.78 -3.70 8.02
N MET A 184 -16.64 -4.88 8.61
CA MET A 184 -15.37 -5.42 9.10
C MET A 184 -14.58 -6.04 7.95
N ALA A 185 -13.37 -5.55 7.70
CA ALA A 185 -12.51 -5.95 6.60
C ALA A 185 -12.35 -7.47 6.52
N GLU A 186 -12.06 -8.12 7.65
CA GLU A 186 -11.79 -9.55 7.70
C GLU A 186 -13.05 -10.41 7.53
N LEU A 187 -14.25 -9.82 7.61
CA LEU A 187 -15.54 -10.51 7.51
C LEU A 187 -16.27 -10.24 6.19
N ILE A 188 -15.69 -9.42 5.30
CA ILE A 188 -16.24 -9.22 3.95
C ILE A 188 -16.23 -10.56 3.22
N PRO A 189 -17.36 -11.04 2.66
CA PRO A 189 -17.53 -12.45 2.28
C PRO A 189 -16.42 -13.04 1.42
N SER A 190 -16.01 -12.38 0.34
CA SER A 190 -14.95 -12.87 -0.56
C SER A 190 -13.60 -12.97 0.13
N THR A 191 -13.21 -11.92 0.85
CA THR A 191 -11.96 -11.90 1.64
C THR A 191 -11.98 -12.92 2.78
N TYR A 192 -13.10 -13.05 3.49
CA TYR A 192 -13.31 -14.03 4.55
C TYR A 192 -13.15 -15.46 4.03
N ASP A 193 -13.84 -15.77 2.93
CA ASP A 193 -13.82 -17.11 2.37
C ASP A 193 -12.41 -17.49 1.87
N LEU A 194 -11.71 -16.55 1.21
CA LEU A 194 -10.34 -16.73 0.77
C LEU A 194 -9.38 -16.99 1.95
N ALA A 195 -9.47 -16.17 3.01
CA ALA A 195 -8.65 -16.33 4.21
C ALA A 195 -8.87 -17.70 4.88
N MET A 196 -10.13 -18.12 5.00
CA MET A 196 -10.49 -19.44 5.56
C MET A 196 -10.03 -20.60 4.68
N ALA A 197 -10.10 -20.47 3.36
CA ALA A 197 -9.61 -21.49 2.43
C ALA A 197 -8.07 -21.65 2.50
N ILE A 198 -7.34 -20.54 2.57
CA ILE A 198 -5.87 -20.55 2.74
C ILE A 198 -5.49 -21.17 4.09
N ASP A 199 -6.11 -20.73 5.19
CA ASP A 199 -5.83 -21.25 6.53
C ASP A 199 -6.09 -22.76 6.62
N TYR A 200 -7.22 -23.23 6.07
CA TYR A 200 -7.52 -24.66 6.02
C TYR A 200 -6.47 -25.44 5.24
N ARG A 201 -6.07 -24.97 4.04
CA ARG A 201 -5.08 -25.67 3.20
C ARG A 201 -3.73 -25.78 3.90
N SER A 202 -3.27 -24.69 4.52
CA SER A 202 -1.95 -24.63 5.16
C SER A 202 -1.89 -25.42 6.47
N HIS A 203 -3.01 -25.52 7.20
CA HIS A 203 -3.01 -26.06 8.57
C HIS A 203 -3.92 -27.29 8.76
N GLN A 204 -4.52 -27.87 7.71
CA GLN A 204 -5.48 -28.98 7.84
C GLN A 204 -5.01 -30.12 8.76
N PRO A 205 -3.78 -30.67 8.64
CA PRO A 205 -3.35 -31.77 9.50
C PRO A 205 -3.30 -31.35 10.98
N ALA A 206 -2.73 -30.17 11.27
CA ALA A 206 -2.60 -29.65 12.62
C ALA A 206 -3.96 -29.30 13.24
N LEU A 207 -4.89 -28.74 12.46
CA LEU A 207 -6.25 -28.44 12.91
C LEU A 207 -7.02 -29.71 13.30
N ARG A 208 -6.90 -30.78 12.51
CA ARG A 208 -7.52 -32.08 12.80
C ARG A 208 -6.89 -32.75 14.03
N GLU A 209 -5.57 -32.72 14.12
CA GLU A 209 -4.85 -33.27 15.28
C GLU A 209 -5.23 -32.53 16.58
N ASN A 210 -5.30 -31.21 16.56
CA ASN A 210 -5.74 -30.41 17.71
C ASN A 210 -7.18 -30.74 18.13
N ALA A 211 -8.11 -30.87 17.17
CA ALA A 211 -9.47 -31.27 17.45
C ALA A 211 -9.54 -32.68 18.08
N ASP A 212 -8.75 -33.64 17.57
CA ASP A 212 -8.64 -34.99 18.12
C ASP A 212 -8.06 -35.00 19.55
N GLU A 213 -7.04 -34.17 19.82
CA GLU A 213 -6.47 -34.00 21.16
C GLU A 213 -7.46 -33.40 22.15
N LEU A 214 -8.20 -32.36 21.75
CA LEU A 214 -9.27 -31.79 22.56
C LEU A 214 -10.39 -32.82 22.82
N GLY A 215 -10.72 -33.64 21.81
CA GLY A 215 -11.67 -34.74 21.96
C GLY A 215 -11.20 -35.77 23.01
N LYS A 216 -9.92 -36.17 22.98
CA LYS A 216 -9.32 -37.04 24.01
C LYS A 216 -9.35 -36.40 25.39
N LYS A 217 -9.08 -35.09 25.50
CA LYS A 217 -9.18 -34.35 26.77
C LYS A 217 -10.60 -34.34 27.32
N VAL A 218 -11.62 -34.12 26.49
CA VAL A 218 -13.03 -34.21 26.89
C VAL A 218 -13.39 -35.62 27.36
N MET A 219 -12.90 -36.67 26.69
CA MET A 219 -13.14 -38.05 27.11
C MET A 219 -12.49 -38.40 28.45
N ALA A 220 -11.32 -37.82 28.73
CA ALA A 220 -10.59 -38.02 29.98
C ALA A 220 -11.13 -37.17 31.15
N ASP A 221 -11.52 -35.92 30.87
CA ASP A 221 -11.95 -34.93 31.86
C ASP A 221 -13.00 -33.97 31.25
N PRO A 222 -14.31 -34.32 31.30
CA PRO A 222 -15.39 -33.57 30.66
C PRO A 222 -15.82 -32.35 31.49
N THR A 223 -14.92 -31.39 31.64
CA THR A 223 -15.23 -30.07 32.22
C THR A 223 -15.96 -29.19 31.20
N PRO A 224 -16.76 -28.20 31.65
CA PRO A 224 -17.39 -27.24 30.75
C PRO A 224 -16.40 -26.52 29.82
N ASP A 225 -15.20 -26.20 30.32
CA ASP A 225 -14.17 -25.53 29.53
C ASP A 225 -13.58 -26.44 28.45
N ASN A 226 -13.29 -27.71 28.79
CA ASN A 226 -12.80 -28.68 27.82
C ASN A 226 -13.86 -28.99 26.74
N ILE A 227 -15.12 -29.12 27.14
CA ILE A 227 -16.24 -29.34 26.21
C ILE A 227 -16.35 -28.16 25.27
N LYS A 228 -16.33 -26.92 25.79
CA LYS A 228 -16.42 -25.70 24.98
C LYS A 228 -15.26 -25.61 24.00
N ALA A 229 -14.02 -25.81 24.46
CA ALA A 229 -12.84 -25.76 23.60
C ALA A 229 -12.92 -26.77 22.45
N TYR A 230 -13.38 -28.00 22.72
CA TYR A 230 -13.58 -29.01 21.69
C TYR A 230 -14.72 -28.66 20.71
N THR A 231 -15.88 -28.20 21.21
CA THR A 231 -17.01 -27.82 20.34
C THR A 231 -16.65 -26.64 19.45
N ASP A 232 -15.93 -25.65 19.99
CA ASP A 232 -15.46 -24.49 19.22
C ASP A 232 -14.48 -24.96 18.14
N ALA A 233 -13.50 -25.81 18.47
CA ALA A 233 -12.54 -26.36 17.52
C ALA A 233 -13.23 -27.14 16.38
N MET A 234 -14.22 -27.98 16.70
CA MET A 234 -14.98 -28.74 15.71
C MET A 234 -15.85 -27.85 14.83
N HIS A 235 -16.52 -26.84 15.40
CA HIS A 235 -17.28 -25.86 14.64
C HIS A 235 -16.38 -25.13 13.63
N TRP A 236 -15.24 -24.64 14.10
CA TRP A 236 -14.27 -23.90 13.29
C TRP A 236 -13.59 -24.74 12.21
N LEU A 237 -13.34 -26.02 12.49
CA LEU A 237 -12.84 -26.98 11.48
C LEU A 237 -13.90 -27.23 10.41
N HIS A 238 -15.16 -27.41 10.80
CA HIS A 238 -16.25 -27.66 9.86
C HIS A 238 -16.55 -26.46 8.97
N GLU A 239 -16.59 -25.25 9.52
CA GLU A 239 -16.80 -24.03 8.74
C GLU A 239 -15.68 -23.84 7.70
N ARG A 240 -14.41 -24.03 8.09
CA ARG A 240 -13.28 -24.02 7.16
C ARG A 240 -13.38 -25.05 6.05
N GLU A 241 -13.74 -26.29 6.40
CA GLU A 241 -13.89 -27.37 5.43
C GLU A 241 -15.01 -27.07 4.42
N LYS A 242 -16.14 -26.54 4.91
CA LYS A 242 -17.27 -26.13 4.08
C LYS A 242 -16.92 -24.98 3.14
N VAL A 243 -16.25 -23.94 3.64
CA VAL A 243 -15.80 -22.80 2.82
C VAL A 243 -14.77 -23.25 1.78
N SER A 244 -13.77 -24.04 2.19
CA SER A 244 -12.74 -24.57 1.29
C SER A 244 -13.33 -25.46 0.19
N ALA A 245 -14.37 -26.25 0.48
CA ALA A 245 -15.06 -27.07 -0.53
C ALA A 245 -15.73 -26.22 -1.63
N GLY A 246 -16.11 -24.97 -1.34
CA GLY A 246 -16.65 -24.00 -2.30
C GLY A 246 -15.59 -23.24 -3.11
N TYR A 247 -14.32 -23.30 -2.71
CA TYR A 247 -13.18 -22.61 -3.33
C TYR A 247 -12.17 -23.61 -3.92
N PRO A 248 -12.47 -24.25 -5.07
CA PRO A 248 -11.53 -25.18 -5.68
C PRO A 248 -10.32 -24.44 -6.26
N ALA A 249 -9.14 -24.81 -5.75
CA ALA A 249 -7.80 -24.41 -6.19
C ALA A 249 -7.35 -22.97 -5.84
N VAL A 250 -7.22 -22.68 -4.54
CA VAL A 250 -6.22 -21.71 -4.09
C VAL A 250 -4.85 -22.26 -4.50
N SER A 251 -4.15 -21.66 -5.48
CA SER A 251 -2.78 -22.02 -5.87
C SER A 251 -1.81 -21.72 -4.72
N ASP A 252 -0.62 -22.33 -4.71
CA ASP A 252 0.47 -21.92 -3.81
C ASP A 252 0.92 -20.47 -4.07
N ASP A 253 0.62 -19.93 -5.25
CA ASP A 253 0.96 -18.57 -5.65
C ASP A 253 -0.05 -17.51 -5.18
N VAL A 254 -1.12 -17.89 -4.46
CA VAL A 254 -2.13 -16.94 -3.98
C VAL A 254 -1.65 -16.27 -2.70
N THR A 255 -1.43 -14.97 -2.77
CA THR A 255 -1.13 -14.09 -1.64
C THR A 255 -2.24 -14.15 -0.58
N PRO A 256 -1.91 -14.43 0.69
CA PRO A 256 -2.88 -14.32 1.79
C PRO A 256 -3.42 -12.88 1.94
N PRO A 257 -4.72 -12.72 2.25
CA PRO A 257 -5.29 -11.43 2.61
C PRO A 257 -4.50 -10.75 3.72
N GLY A 258 -4.26 -9.45 3.55
CA GLY A 258 -3.60 -8.60 4.52
C GLY A 258 -2.10 -8.79 4.66
N GLU A 259 -1.44 -9.55 3.77
CA GLU A 259 0.03 -9.70 3.82
C GLU A 259 0.78 -8.37 3.70
N TRP A 260 0.17 -7.38 3.04
CA TRP A 260 0.70 -6.02 2.92
C TRP A 260 0.47 -5.17 4.19
N SER A 261 -0.35 -5.61 5.14
CA SER A 261 -0.67 -4.86 6.36
C SER A 261 0.39 -5.08 7.43
N ALA A 262 0.69 -4.02 8.18
CA ALA A 262 1.54 -4.11 9.37
C ALA A 262 0.87 -4.91 10.51
N GLU A 263 -0.43 -5.18 10.41
CA GLU A 263 -1.21 -5.96 11.37
C GLU A 263 -1.74 -7.23 10.74
N GLN A 264 -1.55 -8.34 11.45
CA GLN A 264 -2.01 -9.66 11.01
C GLN A 264 -3.51 -9.64 10.67
N TRP A 265 -3.85 -10.26 9.54
CA TRP A 265 -5.24 -10.45 9.13
C TRP A 265 -5.93 -11.49 10.01
N ALA A 266 -6.78 -11.03 10.95
CA ALA A 266 -7.24 -11.83 12.08
C ALA A 266 -8.70 -12.28 11.96
N THR A 267 -9.05 -12.97 10.87
CA THR A 267 -10.44 -13.36 10.54
C THR A 267 -11.21 -14.06 11.66
N THR A 268 -10.63 -15.10 12.27
CA THR A 268 -11.28 -15.82 13.38
C THR A 268 -11.47 -14.95 14.60
N ARG A 269 -10.46 -14.15 14.95
CA ARG A 269 -10.50 -13.28 16.12
C ARG A 269 -11.56 -12.19 15.97
N THR A 270 -11.72 -11.64 14.77
CA THR A 270 -12.77 -10.69 14.47
C THR A 270 -14.15 -11.32 14.65
N GLN A 271 -14.37 -12.52 14.12
CA GLN A 271 -15.64 -13.24 14.24
C GLN A 271 -15.96 -13.61 15.70
N ASP A 272 -14.99 -14.12 16.45
CA ASP A 272 -15.12 -14.43 17.89
C ASP A 272 -15.50 -13.18 18.71
N LEU A 273 -14.91 -12.02 18.38
CA LEU A 273 -15.25 -10.76 19.05
C LEU A 273 -16.69 -10.33 18.74
N MET A 274 -17.14 -10.45 17.49
CA MET A 274 -18.53 -10.11 17.12
C MET A 274 -19.53 -11.00 17.85
N GLU A 275 -19.27 -12.30 17.93
CA GLU A 275 -20.11 -13.26 18.67
C GLU A 275 -20.12 -12.96 20.17
N ARG A 276 -18.96 -12.67 20.75
CA ARG A 276 -18.87 -12.25 22.15
C ARG A 276 -19.62 -10.96 22.41
N ALA A 277 -19.53 -9.97 21.53
CA ALA A 277 -20.28 -8.72 21.63
C ALA A 277 -21.79 -8.96 21.58
N HIS A 278 -22.24 -9.83 20.68
CA HIS A 278 -23.64 -10.23 20.62
C HIS A 278 -24.12 -10.81 21.97
N VAL A 279 -23.36 -11.74 22.55
CA VAL A 279 -23.68 -12.34 23.85
C VAL A 279 -23.62 -11.32 24.99
N GLN A 280 -22.53 -10.55 25.09
CA GLN A 280 -22.29 -9.61 26.19
C GLN A 280 -23.27 -8.44 26.19
N SER A 281 -23.76 -8.02 25.02
CA SER A 281 -24.79 -6.99 24.88
C SER A 281 -26.05 -7.28 25.68
N SER A 282 -26.32 -8.55 26.03
CA SER A 282 -27.46 -8.95 26.87
C SER A 282 -28.81 -8.43 26.36
N GLY A 283 -28.98 -8.40 25.04
CA GLY A 283 -30.20 -7.92 24.37
C GLY A 283 -30.23 -6.41 24.11
N LEU A 284 -29.15 -5.67 24.40
CA LEU A 284 -28.99 -4.29 23.97
C LEU A 284 -28.80 -4.17 22.46
N PHE A 285 -29.34 -3.12 21.85
CA PHE A 285 -29.02 -2.82 20.46
C PHE A 285 -27.54 -2.49 20.35
N THR A 286 -26.84 -3.23 19.48
CA THR A 286 -25.39 -3.21 19.39
C THR A 286 -24.91 -2.58 18.09
N VAL A 287 -23.98 -1.64 18.21
CA VAL A 287 -23.34 -0.98 17.08
C VAL A 287 -21.81 -1.05 17.15
N LEU A 288 -21.18 -1.12 15.98
CA LEU A 288 -19.75 -0.91 15.78
C LEU A 288 -19.49 0.60 15.74
N ALA A 289 -18.54 1.10 16.53
CA ALA A 289 -18.09 2.49 16.49
C ALA A 289 -16.72 2.58 15.82
N CYS A 290 -16.68 3.09 14.60
CA CYS A 290 -15.46 3.23 13.81
C CYS A 290 -14.68 4.48 14.22
N LEU A 291 -13.51 4.28 14.83
CA LEU A 291 -12.59 5.31 15.28
C LEU A 291 -11.48 5.54 14.25
N ASP A 292 -10.84 6.72 14.28
CA ASP A 292 -9.71 6.99 13.41
C ASP A 292 -8.44 6.31 13.94
N ASP A 293 -7.64 5.77 13.02
CA ASP A 293 -6.29 5.27 13.28
C ASP A 293 -5.37 5.69 12.13
N ASP A 294 -5.13 7.00 12.02
CA ASP A 294 -4.28 7.56 10.95
C ASP A 294 -2.83 7.03 11.02
N LEU A 295 -2.31 6.75 12.23
CA LEU A 295 -0.99 6.16 12.43
C LEU A 295 -0.94 4.72 11.93
N GLY A 296 -2.01 3.95 12.13
CA GLY A 296 -2.09 2.60 11.61
C GLY A 296 -2.14 2.51 10.10
N VAL A 297 -2.82 3.44 9.44
CA VAL A 297 -2.79 3.53 7.98
C VAL A 297 -1.36 3.84 7.49
N LEU A 298 -0.64 4.75 8.15
CA LEU A 298 0.76 5.04 7.79
C LEU A 298 1.68 3.83 7.97
N ARG A 299 1.47 3.01 9.01
CA ARG A 299 2.21 1.75 9.18
C ARG A 299 1.93 0.75 8.07
N ASP A 300 0.67 0.57 7.69
CA ASP A 300 0.31 -0.34 6.60
C ASP A 300 0.96 0.10 5.27
N ILE A 301 0.90 1.39 4.93
CA ILE A 301 1.54 1.95 3.73
C ILE A 301 3.06 1.69 3.76
N ASN A 302 3.69 1.89 4.91
CA ASN A 302 5.13 1.70 5.06
C ASN A 302 5.52 0.22 4.96
N HIS A 303 4.80 -0.65 5.66
CA HIS A 303 5.05 -2.09 5.63
C HIS A 303 4.90 -2.67 4.22
N GLU A 304 3.84 -2.28 3.49
CA GLU A 304 3.69 -2.71 2.10
C GLU A 304 4.85 -2.23 1.23
N GLN A 305 5.29 -0.99 1.42
CA GLN A 305 6.39 -0.44 0.63
C GLN A 305 7.70 -1.22 0.86
N GLU A 306 8.01 -1.62 2.11
CA GLU A 306 9.14 -2.51 2.42
C GLU A 306 8.96 -3.88 1.75
N LEU A 307 7.77 -4.47 1.85
CA LEU A 307 7.45 -5.77 1.28
C LEU A 307 7.63 -5.79 -0.24
N ILE A 308 7.13 -4.76 -0.93
CA ILE A 308 7.24 -4.61 -2.38
C ILE A 308 8.70 -4.51 -2.82
N GLU A 309 9.51 -3.72 -2.11
CA GLU A 309 10.93 -3.54 -2.47
C GLU A 309 11.73 -4.81 -2.19
N SER A 310 11.51 -5.47 -1.07
CA SER A 310 12.12 -6.78 -0.77
C SER A 310 11.79 -7.83 -1.84
N ARG A 311 10.52 -7.90 -2.26
CA ARG A 311 10.09 -8.77 -3.36
C ARG A 311 10.71 -8.37 -4.69
N HIS A 312 10.86 -7.08 -4.93
CA HIS A 312 11.50 -6.58 -6.14
C HIS A 312 12.97 -6.99 -6.20
N GLU A 313 13.71 -6.83 -5.11
CA GLU A 313 15.10 -7.23 -4.99
C GLU A 313 15.26 -8.74 -5.22
N GLN A 314 14.41 -9.55 -4.60
CA GLN A 314 14.40 -11.00 -4.82
C GLN A 314 14.11 -11.35 -6.29
N TRP A 315 13.09 -10.73 -6.89
CA TRP A 315 12.75 -10.94 -8.29
C TRP A 315 13.90 -10.54 -9.23
N GLN A 316 14.57 -9.43 -8.95
CA GLN A 316 15.74 -9.01 -9.71
C GLN A 316 16.89 -10.01 -9.56
N ALA A 317 17.15 -10.52 -8.35
CA ALA A 317 18.18 -11.53 -8.11
C ALA A 317 17.89 -12.81 -8.90
N ASP A 318 16.64 -13.31 -8.85
CA ASP A 318 16.20 -14.52 -9.54
C ASP A 318 16.24 -14.38 -11.07
N ASN A 319 16.10 -13.15 -11.58
CA ASN A 319 16.07 -12.86 -13.02
C ASN A 319 17.30 -12.10 -13.51
N ASN A 320 18.33 -11.90 -12.70
CA ASN A 320 19.50 -11.08 -13.04
C ASN A 320 20.18 -11.59 -14.31
N LEU A 321 20.32 -12.91 -14.43
CA LEU A 321 20.88 -13.54 -15.63
C LEU A 321 20.03 -13.22 -16.88
N ARG A 322 18.71 -13.27 -16.78
CA ARG A 322 17.80 -12.97 -17.91
C ARG A 322 17.84 -11.49 -18.27
N LEU A 323 17.87 -10.60 -17.29
CA LEU A 323 17.97 -9.15 -17.49
C LEU A 323 19.30 -8.77 -18.14
N SER A 324 20.42 -9.20 -17.56
CA SER A 324 21.76 -8.83 -18.00
C SER A 324 22.17 -9.54 -19.29
N ILE A 325 22.10 -10.87 -19.33
CA ILE A 325 22.51 -11.67 -20.50
C ILE A 325 21.50 -11.48 -21.63
N GLY A 326 20.19 -11.45 -21.34
CA GLY A 326 19.19 -11.20 -22.38
C GLY A 326 19.36 -9.85 -23.05
N GLY A 327 19.62 -8.79 -22.27
CA GLY A 327 19.94 -7.46 -22.81
C GLY A 327 21.20 -7.46 -23.67
N PHE A 328 22.27 -8.14 -23.22
CA PHE A 328 23.51 -8.29 -23.98
C PHE A 328 23.32 -9.09 -25.28
N VAL A 329 22.65 -10.23 -25.22
CA VAL A 329 22.36 -11.05 -26.41
C VAL A 329 21.52 -10.26 -27.41
N ARG A 330 20.51 -9.52 -26.93
CA ARG A 330 19.70 -8.64 -27.79
C ARG A 330 20.55 -7.55 -28.43
N SER A 331 21.53 -6.97 -27.71
CA SER A 331 22.42 -5.97 -28.30
C SER A 331 23.35 -6.57 -29.36
N LEU A 332 23.74 -7.85 -29.29
CA LEU A 332 24.55 -8.51 -30.32
C LEU A 332 23.86 -8.66 -31.68
N ILE A 333 22.52 -8.64 -31.71
CA ILE A 333 21.72 -8.89 -32.92
C ILE A 333 20.84 -7.71 -33.33
N THR A 334 20.64 -6.73 -32.46
CA THR A 334 19.79 -5.57 -32.71
C THR A 334 20.63 -4.35 -33.04
N GLU A 335 20.22 -3.60 -34.06
CA GLU A 335 20.87 -2.33 -34.40
C GLU A 335 20.37 -1.21 -33.47
N ASP A 336 21.26 -0.63 -32.65
CA ASP A 336 20.97 0.56 -31.86
C ASP A 336 21.71 1.82 -32.37
N GLY A 337 20.98 2.92 -32.53
CA GLY A 337 21.54 4.22 -32.89
C GLY A 337 22.44 4.80 -31.82
N ALA A 338 22.20 4.54 -30.53
CA ALA A 338 23.08 4.97 -29.45
C ALA A 338 24.45 4.26 -29.53
N GLU A 339 24.47 2.96 -29.81
CA GLU A 339 25.71 2.18 -29.97
C GLU A 339 26.55 2.70 -31.15
N VAL A 340 25.90 2.95 -32.30
CA VAL A 340 26.57 3.53 -33.48
C VAL A 340 27.11 4.93 -33.18
N ALA A 341 26.31 5.80 -32.58
CA ALA A 341 26.71 7.15 -32.24
C ALA A 341 27.90 7.18 -31.27
N ALA A 342 27.86 6.38 -30.21
CA ALA A 342 28.94 6.27 -29.23
C ALA A 342 30.22 5.69 -29.85
N SER A 343 30.11 4.62 -30.63
CA SER A 343 31.26 3.98 -31.31
C SER A 343 31.97 4.94 -32.27
N LEU A 344 31.20 5.68 -33.08
CA LEU A 344 31.75 6.67 -34.01
C LEU A 344 32.36 7.87 -33.27
N SER A 345 31.69 8.39 -32.24
CA SER A 345 32.22 9.51 -31.45
C SER A 345 33.52 9.12 -30.74
N TYR A 346 33.62 7.89 -30.23
CA TYR A 346 34.84 7.37 -29.64
C TYR A 346 35.97 7.19 -30.67
N ARG A 347 35.66 6.55 -31.81
CA ARG A 347 36.64 6.25 -32.87
C ARG A 347 37.19 7.49 -33.55
N TYR A 348 36.36 8.53 -33.71
CA TYR A 348 36.72 9.79 -34.35
C TYR A 348 36.78 10.97 -33.37
N ARG A 349 37.06 10.72 -32.09
CA ARG A 349 37.17 11.77 -31.04
C ARG A 349 38.16 12.89 -31.40
N GLU A 350 39.20 12.57 -32.17
CA GLU A 350 40.21 13.52 -32.65
C GLU A 350 39.66 14.51 -33.69
N HIS A 351 38.49 14.21 -34.25
CA HIS A 351 37.77 15.07 -35.20
C HIS A 351 36.63 15.84 -34.52
N GLU A 352 36.57 15.85 -33.17
CA GLU A 352 35.55 16.53 -32.36
C GLU A 352 34.10 16.17 -32.76
N ILE A 353 33.89 14.90 -33.16
CA ILE A 353 32.57 14.40 -33.51
C ILE A 353 31.86 13.92 -32.24
N GLU A 354 30.77 14.59 -31.88
CA GLU A 354 29.82 14.15 -30.85
C GLU A 354 28.47 13.87 -31.51
N LEU A 355 28.16 12.59 -31.70
CA LEU A 355 26.88 12.17 -32.27
C LEU A 355 25.86 11.89 -31.17
N THR A 356 24.63 12.35 -31.41
CA THR A 356 23.48 11.99 -30.57
C THR A 356 22.90 10.63 -30.97
N PRO A 357 22.19 9.93 -30.07
CA PRO A 357 21.48 8.68 -30.41
C PRO A 357 20.54 8.82 -31.62
N GLU A 358 19.88 9.98 -31.77
CA GLU A 358 18.98 10.25 -32.90
C GLU A 358 19.73 10.42 -34.24
N GLN A 359 20.94 11.00 -34.20
CA GLN A 359 21.82 11.04 -35.37
C GLN A 359 22.32 9.63 -35.74
N GLY A 360 22.60 8.78 -34.75
CA GLY A 360 22.90 7.36 -34.95
C GLY A 360 21.74 6.58 -35.60
N LYS A 361 20.50 6.78 -35.15
CA LYS A 361 19.31 6.21 -35.80
C LYS A 361 19.15 6.71 -37.24
N THR A 362 19.46 7.98 -37.48
CA THR A 362 19.41 8.57 -38.82
C THR A 362 20.43 7.93 -39.77
N LEU A 363 21.65 7.64 -39.27
CA LEU A 363 22.67 6.87 -40.01
C LEU A 363 22.16 5.48 -40.37
N LEU A 364 21.66 4.72 -39.40
CA LEU A 364 21.12 3.37 -39.63
C LEU A 364 19.99 3.39 -40.68
N LYS A 365 19.04 4.32 -40.56
CA LYS A 365 17.92 4.46 -41.51
C LYS A 365 18.39 4.79 -42.94
N ALA A 366 19.37 5.69 -43.07
CA ALA A 366 19.95 6.02 -44.38
C ALA A 366 20.63 4.79 -44.99
N HIS A 367 21.35 4.02 -44.19
CA HIS A 367 22.02 2.79 -44.62
C HIS A 367 21.06 1.67 -45.05
N HIS A 368 19.98 1.41 -44.30
CA HIS A 368 18.93 0.47 -44.74
C HIS A 368 18.37 0.88 -46.11
N ARG A 369 18.11 2.18 -46.30
CA ARG A 369 17.62 2.69 -47.58
C ARG A 369 18.64 2.52 -48.70
N LEU A 370 19.93 2.71 -48.43
CA LEU A 370 20.99 2.46 -49.41
C LEU A 370 21.03 1.00 -49.85
N ASP A 371 20.91 0.04 -48.91
CA ASP A 371 20.92 -1.39 -49.26
C ASP A 371 19.75 -1.77 -50.17
N GLU A 372 18.55 -1.26 -49.89
CA GLU A 372 17.37 -1.44 -50.74
C GLU A 372 17.62 -0.89 -52.16
N LEU A 373 18.15 0.32 -52.25
CA LEU A 373 18.43 1.00 -53.51
C LEU A 373 19.53 0.28 -54.31
N PHE A 374 20.58 -0.21 -53.67
CA PHE A 374 21.64 -0.97 -54.34
C PHE A 374 21.18 -2.35 -54.80
N LYS A 375 20.31 -3.02 -54.04
CA LYS A 375 19.64 -4.27 -54.48
C LYS A 375 18.77 -4.00 -55.71
N GLU A 376 18.02 -2.91 -55.71
CA GLU A 376 17.17 -2.50 -56.83
C GLU A 376 17.99 -2.14 -58.08
N GLU A 377 19.08 -1.36 -57.92
CA GLU A 377 20.02 -1.06 -59.01
C GLU A 377 20.62 -2.33 -59.60
N THR A 378 21.03 -3.27 -58.75
CA THR A 378 21.55 -4.58 -59.17
C THR A 378 20.50 -5.37 -59.94
N ARG A 379 19.24 -5.39 -59.48
CA ARG A 379 18.11 -6.06 -60.16
C ARG A 379 17.85 -5.44 -61.54
N ILE A 380 17.79 -4.11 -61.64
CA ILE A 380 17.61 -3.37 -62.90
C ILE A 380 18.73 -3.74 -63.89
N ASN A 381 19.98 -3.76 -63.43
CA ASN A 381 21.13 -4.11 -64.25
C ASN A 381 21.11 -5.58 -64.72
N GLN A 382 20.69 -6.52 -63.87
CA GLN A 382 20.55 -7.94 -64.25
C GLN A 382 19.41 -8.21 -65.24
N GLN A 383 18.32 -7.43 -65.15
CA GLN A 383 17.14 -7.55 -66.01
C GLN A 383 17.24 -6.72 -67.30
N ARG A 384 18.35 -5.99 -67.46
CA ARG A 384 18.65 -5.18 -68.63
C ARG A 384 18.72 -6.03 -69.90
N GLY A 385 17.94 -5.65 -70.92
CA GLY A 385 17.85 -6.38 -72.19
C GLY A 385 17.00 -7.66 -72.12
N ARG A 386 16.42 -7.99 -70.95
CA ARG A 386 15.46 -9.09 -70.77
C ARG A 386 14.05 -8.56 -70.52
N GLN A 387 13.88 -7.86 -69.40
CA GLN A 387 12.61 -7.29 -68.97
C GLN A 387 12.52 -5.79 -69.27
N TYR A 388 13.66 -5.09 -69.20
CA TYR A 388 13.75 -3.66 -69.49
C TYR A 388 14.50 -3.40 -70.79
N GLY A 389 13.99 -2.50 -71.61
CA GLY A 389 14.76 -1.95 -72.74
C GLY A 389 15.99 -1.17 -72.23
N HIS A 390 17.06 -1.07 -73.02
CA HIS A 390 18.30 -0.39 -72.56
C HIS A 390 18.06 1.05 -72.06
N LYS A 391 17.22 1.82 -72.78
CA LYS A 391 16.84 3.19 -72.40
C LYS A 391 15.98 3.26 -71.14
N GLU A 392 15.13 2.24 -70.92
CA GLU A 392 14.26 2.15 -69.76
C GLU A 392 15.07 1.81 -68.51
N ALA A 393 16.02 0.88 -68.61
CA ALA A 393 16.96 0.56 -67.55
C ALA A 393 17.83 1.77 -67.16
N ASP A 394 18.28 2.58 -68.12
CA ASP A 394 19.03 3.82 -67.84
C ASP A 394 18.19 4.86 -67.08
N ALA A 395 16.92 5.03 -67.47
CA ALA A 395 16.01 5.95 -66.79
C ALA A 395 15.72 5.50 -65.34
N LEU A 396 15.55 4.19 -65.13
CA LEU A 396 15.37 3.61 -63.79
C LEU A 396 16.63 3.75 -62.93
N ALA A 397 17.83 3.51 -63.49
CA ALA A 397 19.08 3.69 -62.77
C ALA A 397 19.32 5.16 -62.37
N LEU A 398 19.00 6.12 -63.23
CA LEU A 398 19.06 7.55 -62.90
C LEU A 398 18.12 7.92 -61.75
N LYS A 399 16.93 7.31 -61.71
CA LYS A 399 15.98 7.51 -60.60
C LYS A 399 16.54 6.96 -59.29
N VAL A 400 17.10 5.74 -59.30
CA VAL A 400 17.75 5.15 -58.13
C VAL A 400 18.90 6.04 -57.63
N GLN A 401 19.73 6.57 -58.52
CA GLN A 401 20.80 7.50 -58.13
C GLN A 401 20.28 8.80 -57.48
N ALA A 402 19.14 9.33 -57.94
CA ALA A 402 18.50 10.47 -57.30
C ALA A 402 18.00 10.12 -55.89
N GLU A 403 17.44 8.92 -55.70
CA GLU A 403 16.99 8.44 -54.40
C GLU A 403 18.15 8.14 -53.44
N VAL A 404 19.28 7.63 -53.94
CA VAL A 404 20.53 7.47 -53.16
C VAL A 404 21.01 8.82 -52.62
N LYS A 405 21.03 9.86 -53.47
CA LYS A 405 21.39 11.21 -53.03
C LYS A 405 20.45 11.75 -51.96
N ALA A 406 19.15 11.47 -52.08
CA ALA A 406 18.15 11.87 -51.09
C ALA A 406 18.31 11.12 -49.77
N ALA A 407 18.62 9.81 -49.80
CA ALA A 407 18.81 8.99 -48.61
C ALA A 407 20.02 9.42 -47.76
N VAL A 408 21.11 9.86 -48.40
CA VAL A 408 22.35 10.28 -47.71
C VAL A 408 22.33 11.76 -47.31
N ALA A 409 21.45 12.58 -47.90
CA ALA A 409 21.38 14.02 -47.62
C ALA A 409 21.24 14.37 -46.12
N PRO A 410 20.40 13.68 -45.31
CA PRO A 410 20.31 13.94 -43.88
C PRO A 410 21.63 13.70 -43.14
N VAL A 411 22.38 12.66 -43.51
CA VAL A 411 23.68 12.29 -42.91
C VAL A 411 24.75 13.35 -43.21
N ARG A 412 24.74 13.91 -44.43
CA ARG A 412 25.69 14.95 -44.84
C ARG A 412 25.57 16.25 -44.04
N GLY A 413 24.45 16.45 -43.34
CA GLY A 413 24.23 17.64 -42.51
C GLY A 413 25.02 17.64 -41.20
N PHE A 414 25.48 16.48 -40.73
CA PHE A 414 26.16 16.36 -39.42
C PHE A 414 27.44 15.51 -39.44
N ILE A 415 27.79 14.89 -40.57
CA ILE A 415 29.09 14.20 -40.73
C ILE A 415 30.04 15.06 -41.58
N PRO A 416 31.31 15.26 -41.17
CA PRO A 416 32.32 15.93 -41.99
C PRO A 416 32.55 15.21 -43.33
N HIS A 417 32.65 15.98 -44.42
CA HIS A 417 32.81 15.45 -45.79
C HIS A 417 33.96 14.46 -45.94
N GLN A 418 35.09 14.70 -45.26
CA GLN A 418 36.27 13.85 -45.35
C GLN A 418 36.07 12.45 -44.74
N LEU A 419 35.05 12.26 -43.89
CA LEU A 419 34.77 11.00 -43.20
C LEU A 419 33.54 10.26 -43.76
N HIS A 420 32.85 10.80 -44.78
CA HIS A 420 31.61 10.20 -45.32
C HIS A 420 31.80 8.73 -45.70
N THR A 421 32.82 8.42 -46.49
CA THR A 421 33.08 7.04 -46.95
C THR A 421 33.54 6.12 -45.82
N GLU A 422 34.32 6.63 -44.87
CA GLU A 422 34.85 5.84 -43.76
C GLU A 422 33.75 5.48 -42.75
N ILE A 423 32.92 6.45 -42.40
CA ILE A 423 31.76 6.24 -41.51
C ILE A 423 30.74 5.33 -42.17
N GLU A 424 30.50 5.47 -43.48
CA GLU A 424 29.66 4.55 -44.24
C GLU A 424 30.16 3.09 -44.13
N ALA A 425 31.47 2.87 -44.26
CA ALA A 425 32.06 1.55 -44.10
C ALA A 425 31.88 1.01 -42.66
N VAL A 426 32.14 1.84 -41.63
CA VAL A 426 31.98 1.42 -40.23
C VAL A 426 30.54 1.06 -39.89
N VAL A 427 29.56 1.85 -40.33
CA VAL A 427 28.13 1.57 -40.10
C VAL A 427 27.70 0.31 -40.84
N ARG A 428 28.20 0.07 -42.05
CA ARG A 428 27.95 -1.18 -42.78
C ARG A 428 28.53 -2.38 -42.05
N ASP A 429 29.80 -2.33 -41.65
CA ASP A 429 30.47 -3.42 -40.94
C ASP A 429 29.77 -3.75 -39.61
N TYR A 430 29.30 -2.72 -38.90
CA TYR A 430 28.48 -2.86 -37.70
C TYR A 430 27.18 -3.63 -37.99
N ARG A 431 26.42 -3.25 -39.02
CA ARG A 431 25.15 -3.93 -39.38
C ARG A 431 25.40 -5.35 -39.87
N ASP A 432 26.42 -5.56 -40.69
CA ASP A 432 26.83 -6.87 -41.18
C ASP A 432 27.21 -7.80 -40.02
N ALA A 433 27.86 -7.29 -38.97
CA ALA A 433 28.15 -8.04 -37.76
C ALA A 433 26.88 -8.48 -37.02
N LYS A 434 25.88 -7.59 -36.86
CA LYS A 434 24.60 -7.96 -36.22
C LYS A 434 23.87 -9.06 -37.00
N VAL A 435 23.82 -8.94 -38.34
CA VAL A 435 23.22 -9.96 -39.22
C VAL A 435 24.02 -11.27 -39.17
N ALA A 436 25.34 -11.22 -39.16
CA ALA A 436 26.19 -12.41 -39.07
C ALA A 436 26.01 -13.16 -37.74
N ASN A 437 25.83 -12.42 -36.64
CA ASN A 437 25.54 -12.96 -35.31
C ASN A 437 24.19 -13.67 -35.27
N LEU A 438 23.18 -13.15 -35.98
CA LEU A 438 21.87 -13.77 -36.12
C LEU A 438 21.90 -15.00 -37.03
N GLU A 439 22.46 -14.88 -38.24
CA GLU A 439 22.43 -15.92 -39.29
C GLU A 439 23.49 -17.03 -39.13
N ASN A 440 24.19 -17.10 -38.00
CA ASN A 440 25.19 -18.13 -37.68
C ASN A 440 26.33 -18.27 -38.72
N ARG A 441 26.80 -17.16 -39.30
CA ARG A 441 27.90 -17.17 -40.30
C ARG A 441 29.25 -17.61 -39.69
N HIS A 442 30.24 -17.93 -40.55
CA HIS A 442 31.56 -18.36 -40.07
C HIS A 442 32.25 -17.23 -39.28
N ALA A 443 32.72 -17.56 -38.07
CA ALA A 443 33.33 -16.63 -37.09
C ALA A 443 32.40 -15.59 -36.42
N SER A 444 31.08 -15.83 -36.35
CA SER A 444 30.11 -15.02 -35.58
C SER A 444 29.73 -15.64 -34.23
N ASP A 445 28.96 -14.90 -33.42
CA ASP A 445 28.50 -15.33 -32.09
C ASP A 445 27.39 -16.40 -32.12
N LYS A 446 26.86 -16.72 -33.31
CA LYS A 446 25.86 -17.78 -33.57
C LYS A 446 24.67 -17.79 -32.60
N VAL A 447 24.05 -16.62 -32.42
CA VAL A 447 23.06 -16.40 -31.37
C VAL A 447 21.82 -17.30 -31.55
N GLU A 448 21.29 -17.41 -32.77
CA GLU A 448 20.10 -18.22 -33.05
C GLU A 448 20.34 -19.73 -32.84
N GLN A 449 21.59 -20.19 -32.87
CA GLN A 449 21.92 -21.59 -32.60
C GLN A 449 21.80 -21.95 -31.11
N TYR A 450 22.12 -21.01 -30.21
CA TYR A 450 22.29 -21.28 -28.78
C TYR A 450 21.20 -20.68 -27.90
N ILE A 451 20.45 -19.70 -28.41
CA ILE A 451 19.46 -18.94 -27.65
C ILE A 451 18.08 -19.08 -28.29
N ASP A 452 17.07 -19.37 -27.46
CA ASP A 452 15.67 -19.26 -27.84
C ASP A 452 15.28 -17.78 -27.90
N LEU A 453 15.51 -17.16 -29.06
CA LEU A 453 15.24 -15.74 -29.30
C LEU A 453 13.75 -15.37 -29.12
N PRO A 454 12.77 -16.16 -29.63
CA PRO A 454 11.36 -15.89 -29.35
C PRO A 454 11.05 -15.84 -27.86
N ALA A 455 11.49 -16.83 -27.07
CA ALA A 455 11.23 -16.85 -25.62
C ALA A 455 11.95 -15.71 -24.88
N MET A 456 13.20 -15.41 -25.25
CA MET A 456 13.97 -14.32 -24.66
C MET A 456 13.31 -12.96 -24.94
N ASN A 457 12.94 -12.70 -26.19
CA ASN A 457 12.30 -11.44 -26.57
C ASN A 457 10.92 -11.30 -25.92
N GLN A 458 10.11 -12.35 -25.90
CA GLN A 458 8.84 -12.34 -25.18
C GLN A 458 9.04 -11.97 -23.70
N TRP A 459 10.05 -12.55 -23.06
CA TRP A 459 10.34 -12.25 -21.65
C TRP A 459 10.81 -10.79 -21.45
N LEU A 460 11.71 -10.30 -22.31
CA LEU A 460 12.25 -8.93 -22.23
C LEU A 460 11.24 -7.84 -22.62
N ASP A 461 10.29 -8.14 -23.49
CA ASP A 461 9.33 -7.18 -24.03
C ASP A 461 7.98 -7.23 -23.29
N GLU A 462 7.65 -8.37 -22.66
CA GLU A 462 6.39 -8.52 -21.93
C GLU A 462 6.59 -8.77 -20.43
N THR A 463 7.33 -9.82 -20.03
CA THR A 463 7.38 -10.24 -18.63
C THR A 463 8.12 -9.25 -17.74
N ALA A 464 9.33 -8.84 -18.13
CA ALA A 464 10.11 -7.86 -17.37
C ALA A 464 9.41 -6.50 -17.30
N PRO A 465 8.96 -5.90 -18.42
CA PRO A 465 8.26 -4.61 -18.38
C PRO A 465 6.99 -4.65 -17.52
N LYS A 466 6.16 -5.69 -17.61
CA LYS A 466 4.96 -5.85 -16.75
C LYS A 466 5.30 -5.82 -15.26
N HIS A 467 6.41 -6.43 -14.85
CA HIS A 467 6.87 -6.40 -13.46
C HIS A 467 7.24 -4.98 -13.03
N PHE A 468 8.03 -4.27 -13.82
CA PHE A 468 8.44 -2.89 -13.51
C PHE A 468 7.26 -1.90 -13.55
N ASP A 469 6.33 -2.07 -14.49
CA ASP A 469 5.11 -1.26 -14.59
C ASP A 469 4.22 -1.49 -13.36
N HIS A 470 4.02 -2.74 -12.95
CA HIS A 470 3.28 -3.08 -11.73
C HIS A 470 3.91 -2.43 -10.48
N LEU A 471 5.22 -2.52 -10.32
CA LEU A 471 5.93 -1.87 -9.21
C LEU A 471 5.72 -0.36 -9.22
N LYS A 472 5.84 0.26 -10.39
CA LYS A 472 5.64 1.70 -10.54
C LYS A 472 4.21 2.09 -10.13
N GLU A 473 3.20 1.40 -10.63
CA GLU A 473 1.80 1.63 -10.28
C GLU A 473 1.55 1.49 -8.77
N ARG A 474 2.10 0.45 -8.12
CA ARG A 474 1.97 0.27 -6.67
C ARG A 474 2.65 1.39 -5.88
N HIS A 475 3.87 1.78 -6.24
CA HIS A 475 4.55 2.88 -5.56
C HIS A 475 3.82 4.22 -5.73
N GLU A 476 3.31 4.52 -6.92
CA GLU A 476 2.53 5.74 -7.16
C GLU A 476 1.30 5.82 -6.24
N ALA A 477 0.57 4.71 -6.08
CA ALA A 477 -0.59 4.63 -5.18
C ALA A 477 -0.19 4.80 -3.70
N LEU A 478 0.89 4.14 -3.26
CA LEU A 478 1.39 4.24 -1.88
C LEU A 478 1.85 5.65 -1.53
N TYR A 479 2.60 6.31 -2.42
CA TYR A 479 3.04 7.69 -2.21
C TYR A 479 1.88 8.68 -2.20
N ALA A 480 0.84 8.46 -3.01
CA ALA A 480 -0.36 9.29 -3.01
C ALA A 480 -1.11 9.21 -1.68
N ASP A 481 -1.31 8.00 -1.15
CA ASP A 481 -1.97 7.79 0.13
C ASP A 481 -1.15 8.35 1.28
N ARG A 482 0.16 8.12 1.26
CA ARG A 482 1.07 8.69 2.24
C ARG A 482 1.03 10.22 2.25
N GLY A 483 1.00 10.85 1.07
CA GLY A 483 0.89 12.31 0.95
C GLY A 483 -0.38 12.86 1.63
N THR A 484 -1.43 12.03 1.73
CA THR A 484 -2.69 12.39 2.38
C THR A 484 -2.69 12.11 3.89
N TYR A 485 -2.09 11.00 4.31
CA TYR A 485 -2.08 10.58 5.73
C TYR A 485 -0.94 11.18 6.55
N LEU A 486 0.19 11.51 5.92
CA LEU A 486 1.34 12.07 6.63
C LEU A 486 1.00 13.38 7.35
N PRO A 487 0.25 14.35 6.77
CA PRO A 487 -0.20 15.54 7.50
C PRO A 487 -1.26 15.27 8.59
N ARG A 488 -1.90 14.09 8.58
CA ARG A 488 -2.97 13.74 9.52
C ARG A 488 -2.45 13.15 10.83
N HIS A 489 -1.18 12.72 10.87
CA HIS A 489 -0.58 12.04 12.03
C HIS A 489 -0.72 12.81 13.36
N HIS A 490 -0.83 14.14 13.33
CA HIS A 490 -1.05 14.96 14.52
C HIS A 490 -2.34 14.58 15.29
N SER A 491 -3.32 13.94 14.66
CA SER A 491 -4.48 13.35 15.36
C SER A 491 -4.07 12.30 16.39
N GLY A 492 -3.00 11.54 16.11
CA GLY A 492 -2.46 10.48 16.96
C GLY A 492 -1.24 10.87 17.79
N THR A 493 -0.64 12.06 17.61
CA THR A 493 0.59 12.47 18.33
C THR A 493 0.49 13.79 19.09
N TRP A 494 -0.69 14.44 19.14
CA TRP A 494 -0.83 15.75 19.78
C TRP A 494 -0.57 15.78 21.29
N PHE A 495 -0.68 14.64 21.95
CA PHE A 495 -0.52 14.50 23.40
C PHE A 495 0.90 14.12 23.80
N VAL A 496 1.84 14.05 22.86
CA VAL A 496 3.20 13.58 23.13
C VAL A 496 3.96 14.59 23.98
N ASP A 497 4.55 14.12 25.08
CA ASP A 497 5.52 14.87 25.86
C ASP A 497 6.94 14.55 25.38
N TYR A 498 7.61 15.52 24.76
CA TYR A 498 8.97 15.35 24.28
C TYR A 498 10.04 15.35 25.39
N GLN A 499 9.67 15.66 26.64
CA GLN A 499 10.59 15.56 27.79
C GLN A 499 10.59 14.16 28.41
N ASP A 500 9.55 13.37 28.13
CA ASP A 500 9.41 12.01 28.62
C ASP A 500 10.27 11.05 27.78
N SER A 501 11.00 10.13 28.42
CA SER A 501 11.87 9.17 27.71
C SER A 501 11.10 8.11 26.95
N ASP A 502 9.97 7.69 27.48
CA ASP A 502 9.20 6.55 26.99
C ASP A 502 8.36 6.99 25.81
N HIS A 503 7.82 8.22 25.88
CA HIS A 503 7.22 8.88 24.72
C HIS A 503 8.21 9.09 23.57
N ARG A 504 9.47 9.45 23.86
CA ARG A 504 10.50 9.60 22.83
C ARG A 504 10.88 8.26 22.20
N GLN A 505 11.02 7.21 23.00
CA GLN A 505 11.26 5.86 22.49
C GLN A 505 10.10 5.39 21.60
N TRP A 506 8.85 5.57 22.05
CA TRP A 506 7.67 5.23 21.24
C TRP A 506 7.64 6.03 19.93
N LEU A 507 8.01 7.31 19.97
CA LEU A 507 8.11 8.14 18.78
C LEU A 507 9.17 7.62 17.79
N ASP A 508 10.32 7.12 18.26
CA ASP A 508 11.34 6.51 17.41
C ASP A 508 10.83 5.23 16.73
N GLU A 509 10.16 4.36 17.50
CA GLU A 509 9.53 3.15 16.99
C GLU A 509 8.40 3.46 15.99
N LEU A 510 7.59 4.49 16.28
CA LEU A 510 6.55 4.98 15.39
C LEU A 510 7.15 5.54 14.09
N ALA A 511 8.23 6.31 14.17
CA ALA A 511 8.89 6.86 13.00
C ALA A 511 9.44 5.74 12.11
N LEU A 512 10.12 4.75 12.69
CA LEU A 512 10.58 3.58 11.95
C LEU A 512 9.39 2.86 11.28
N ALA A 513 8.35 2.53 12.04
CA ALA A 513 7.20 1.77 11.56
C ALA A 513 6.39 2.51 10.48
N CYS A 514 6.41 3.84 10.47
CA CYS A 514 5.66 4.64 9.51
C CYS A 514 6.51 5.14 8.34
N LEU A 515 7.84 5.20 8.44
CA LEU A 515 8.66 6.03 7.53
C LEU A 515 9.95 5.36 7.04
N SER A 516 10.32 4.18 7.55
CA SER A 516 11.54 3.47 7.13
C SER A 516 11.67 3.28 5.62
N ALA A 517 10.57 2.99 4.93
CA ALA A 517 10.57 2.79 3.49
C ALA A 517 10.50 4.09 2.68
N GLN A 518 10.25 5.24 3.32
CA GLN A 518 9.94 6.50 2.63
C GLN A 518 10.96 6.83 1.55
N CYS A 519 12.25 6.73 1.90
CA CYS A 519 13.34 7.19 1.04
C CYS A 519 13.97 6.09 0.18
N LEU A 520 13.33 4.92 0.03
CA LEU A 520 13.84 3.83 -0.82
C LEU A 520 13.91 4.23 -2.31
N ARG A 521 13.08 5.20 -2.74
CA ARG A 521 13.11 5.77 -4.10
C ARG A 521 13.13 7.29 -4.09
N THR A 522 13.57 7.88 -5.21
CA THR A 522 13.69 9.33 -5.40
C THR A 522 12.40 10.08 -5.11
N VAL A 523 11.24 9.58 -5.58
CA VAL A 523 9.93 10.22 -5.36
C VAL A 523 9.63 10.35 -3.87
N GLY A 524 9.91 9.30 -3.10
CA GLY A 524 9.70 9.33 -1.66
C GLY A 524 10.69 10.25 -0.94
N ALA A 525 11.93 10.34 -1.41
CA ALA A 525 12.91 11.31 -0.92
C ALA A 525 12.50 12.77 -1.21
N GLU A 526 11.90 13.03 -2.38
CA GLU A 526 11.34 14.34 -2.73
C GLU A 526 10.13 14.69 -1.85
N GLN A 527 9.18 13.76 -1.69
CA GLN A 527 8.03 13.91 -0.80
C GLN A 527 8.48 14.16 0.65
N TYR A 528 9.52 13.46 1.11
CA TYR A 528 10.14 13.68 2.41
C TYR A 528 10.70 15.11 2.52
N ALA A 529 11.50 15.53 1.54
CA ALA A 529 12.13 16.84 1.55
C ALA A 529 11.09 17.97 1.57
N ASP A 530 9.98 17.81 0.87
CA ASP A 530 8.87 18.75 0.88
C ASP A 530 8.10 18.74 2.20
N TYR A 531 7.90 17.56 2.79
CA TYR A 531 7.24 17.41 4.08
C TYR A 531 7.99 18.11 5.21
N VAL A 532 9.31 17.91 5.31
CA VAL A 532 10.14 18.57 6.34
C VAL A 532 10.08 20.10 6.22
N ARG A 533 10.03 20.63 4.98
CA ARG A 533 9.91 22.07 4.69
C ARG A 533 8.52 22.66 4.93
N SER A 534 7.50 21.82 5.11
CA SER A 534 6.11 22.25 5.28
C SER A 534 5.90 23.06 6.59
N ALA A 535 4.72 23.62 6.79
CA ALA A 535 4.37 24.32 8.03
C ALA A 535 3.79 23.40 9.13
N ASP A 536 3.80 22.07 8.92
CA ASP A 536 3.24 21.07 9.82
C ASP A 536 3.95 21.10 11.19
N ASP A 537 3.21 21.09 12.30
CA ASP A 537 3.75 21.16 13.66
C ASP A 537 3.79 19.80 14.38
N GLY A 538 3.42 18.72 13.70
CA GLY A 538 3.29 17.39 14.27
C GLY A 538 4.61 16.67 14.57
N ALA A 539 4.52 15.62 15.39
CA ALA A 539 5.66 14.94 15.98
C ALA A 539 6.57 14.25 14.96
N LEU A 540 6.00 13.63 13.92
CA LEU A 540 6.78 12.94 12.90
C LEU A 540 7.71 13.91 12.15
N ARG A 541 7.22 15.12 11.84
CA ARG A 541 8.06 16.16 11.25
C ARG A 541 9.21 16.58 12.16
N GLN A 542 8.98 16.70 13.47
CA GLN A 542 10.02 17.09 14.43
C GLN A 542 11.08 16.00 14.61
N LEU A 543 10.66 14.74 14.70
CA LEU A 543 11.57 13.60 14.78
C LEU A 543 12.47 13.52 13.55
N PHE A 544 11.94 13.81 12.36
CA PHE A 544 12.69 13.75 11.13
C PHE A 544 13.86 14.71 11.04
N TYR A 545 13.78 15.82 11.76
CA TYR A 545 14.93 16.70 11.83
C TYR A 545 16.05 16.12 12.73
N GLY A 546 15.71 15.28 13.72
CA GLY A 546 16.66 14.54 14.55
C GLY A 546 17.10 13.19 13.96
N TRP A 547 16.32 12.66 13.01
CA TRP A 547 16.58 11.41 12.31
C TRP A 547 17.63 11.64 11.20
N SER A 548 18.86 11.25 11.47
CA SER A 548 19.85 11.03 10.42
C SER A 548 19.77 9.55 10.05
N PRO A 549 19.20 9.16 8.89
CA PRO A 549 19.32 7.78 8.46
C PRO A 549 20.82 7.47 8.38
N THR A 550 21.26 6.33 8.91
CA THR A 550 22.52 5.73 8.50
C THR A 550 22.37 5.43 7.02
N LEU A 551 22.94 6.28 6.17
CA LEU A 551 22.90 6.17 4.71
C LEU A 551 23.59 4.89 4.19
N GLU A 552 24.13 4.07 5.10
CA GLU A 552 24.77 2.77 4.83
C GLU A 552 23.89 1.80 4.03
N GLY A 553 22.56 1.82 4.23
CA GLY A 553 21.65 0.94 3.48
C GLY A 553 21.39 1.37 2.03
N ALA A 554 21.47 2.67 1.73
CA ALA A 554 21.07 3.24 0.45
C ALA A 554 22.20 3.30 -0.59
N VAL A 555 23.46 3.05 -0.20
CA VAL A 555 24.62 3.27 -1.08
C VAL A 555 25.53 2.04 -1.12
N ASN A 556 24.98 0.93 -1.61
CA ASN A 556 25.80 -0.20 -2.08
C ASN A 556 26.48 0.16 -3.42
N THR A 557 27.57 0.94 -3.43
CA THR A 557 28.66 0.83 -4.43
C THR A 557 29.89 1.76 -4.16
N ASN A 558 31.06 1.11 -3.98
CA ASN A 558 32.45 1.55 -4.17
C ASN A 558 32.94 2.99 -3.81
N SER A 559 33.65 3.08 -2.67
CA SER A 559 34.82 3.91 -2.30
C SER A 559 34.83 5.45 -2.41
N ARG A 560 34.06 6.09 -3.31
CA ARG A 560 33.88 7.56 -3.34
C ARG A 560 32.58 8.01 -2.66
N ALA A 561 31.63 7.07 -2.54
CA ALA A 561 30.37 7.26 -1.82
C ALA A 561 30.59 7.48 -0.32
N THR A 562 31.56 6.80 0.30
CA THR A 562 31.80 6.88 1.75
C THR A 562 32.33 8.24 2.20
N GLU A 563 33.15 8.91 1.39
CA GLU A 563 33.63 10.27 1.67
C GLU A 563 32.52 11.32 1.42
N LEU A 564 31.68 11.11 0.40
CA LEU A 564 30.49 11.92 0.16
C LEU A 564 29.42 11.72 1.24
N MET A 565 29.26 10.49 1.75
CA MET A 565 28.39 10.17 2.90
C MET A 565 28.88 10.88 4.15
N ALA A 566 30.16 10.82 4.49
CA ALA A 566 30.70 11.53 5.64
C ALA A 566 30.55 13.06 5.51
N ALA A 567 30.72 13.61 4.30
CA ALA A 567 30.52 15.04 4.04
C ALA A 567 29.04 15.44 4.11
N LEU A 568 28.14 14.65 3.51
CA LEU A 568 26.70 14.88 3.48
C LEU A 568 26.04 14.62 4.83
N GLU A 569 26.48 13.65 5.61
CA GLU A 569 26.02 13.41 6.98
C GLU A 569 26.39 14.59 7.88
N VAL A 570 27.64 15.05 7.84
CA VAL A 570 28.08 16.19 8.67
C VAL A 570 27.37 17.50 8.26
N GLU A 571 27.22 17.74 6.96
CA GLU A 571 26.57 18.96 6.46
C GLU A 571 25.04 18.92 6.62
N ASN A 572 24.39 17.76 6.41
CA ASN A 572 22.97 17.59 6.70
C ASN A 572 22.68 17.62 8.19
N GLN A 573 23.52 17.03 9.04
CA GLN A 573 23.36 17.08 10.49
C GLN A 573 23.55 18.52 11.01
N ALA A 574 24.52 19.27 10.49
CA ALA A 574 24.71 20.68 10.83
C ALA A 574 23.54 21.56 10.33
N ASN A 575 23.07 21.34 9.11
CA ASN A 575 21.92 22.06 8.54
C ASN A 575 20.60 21.70 9.22
N ALA A 576 20.41 20.42 9.56
CA ALA A 576 19.29 19.93 10.35
C ALA A 576 19.33 20.54 11.74
N MET A 577 20.47 20.49 12.45
CA MET A 577 20.65 21.14 13.75
C MET A 577 20.41 22.66 13.71
N ALA A 578 20.82 23.35 12.63
CA ALA A 578 20.57 24.78 12.46
C ALA A 578 19.08 25.10 12.17
N ALA A 579 18.42 24.29 11.33
CA ALA A 579 16.99 24.40 11.06
C ALA A 579 16.15 24.07 12.30
N LEU A 580 16.57 23.06 13.07
CA LEU A 580 16.02 22.61 14.34
C LEU A 580 16.17 23.62 15.47
N SER A 581 17.36 24.19 15.65
CA SER A 581 17.59 25.23 16.64
C SER A 581 16.72 26.47 16.37
N LYS A 582 16.36 26.69 15.11
CA LYS A 582 15.47 27.76 14.67
C LYS A 582 13.98 27.41 14.85
N ALA A 583 13.60 26.14 14.68
CA ALA A 583 12.22 25.68 14.77
C ALA A 583 11.77 25.33 16.20
N LEU A 584 12.63 24.69 17.00
CA LEU A 584 12.33 24.18 18.35
C LEU A 584 12.79 25.11 19.48
N GLY A 585 13.52 26.19 19.15
CA GLY A 585 14.08 27.11 20.15
C GLY A 585 15.06 26.45 21.14
N PRO A 586 15.30 27.04 22.33
CA PRO A 586 16.29 26.56 23.30
C PRO A 586 16.04 25.15 23.85
N GLN A 587 14.82 24.62 23.69
CA GLN A 587 14.39 23.33 24.24
C GLN A 587 14.70 22.14 23.30
N GLY A 588 14.82 22.37 21.99
CA GLY A 588 15.08 21.31 21.01
C GLY A 588 16.48 20.69 21.11
N ILE A 589 17.47 21.43 21.60
CA ILE A 589 18.87 20.98 21.62
C ILE A 589 19.07 19.77 22.55
N ASN A 590 18.40 19.74 23.71
CA ASN A 590 18.49 18.62 24.67
C ASN A 590 17.78 17.36 24.16
N ILE A 591 16.68 17.52 23.41
CA ILE A 591 15.92 16.43 22.80
C ILE A 591 16.77 15.78 21.69
N LEU A 592 17.47 16.59 20.89
CA LEU A 592 18.33 16.13 19.79
C LEU A 592 19.62 15.45 20.25
N SER A 593 20.22 15.90 21.34
CA SER A 593 21.44 15.28 21.89
C SER A 593 21.21 13.86 22.40
N ASP A 594 19.97 13.51 22.76
CA ASP A 594 19.61 12.19 23.28
C ASP A 594 19.12 11.25 22.15
N LEU A 595 18.43 11.80 21.13
CA LEU A 595 18.00 11.09 19.92
C LEU A 595 19.17 10.72 18.99
N GLY A 596 20.14 11.62 18.80
CA GLY A 596 21.29 11.39 17.91
C GLY A 596 22.29 10.35 18.41
N VAL A 597 22.27 9.99 19.70
CA VAL A 597 23.20 9.00 20.29
C VAL A 597 22.70 7.57 20.13
N ARG A 598 21.39 7.35 19.94
CA ARG A 598 20.79 6.00 19.89
C ARG A 598 20.55 5.46 18.47
N LEU A 599 20.69 6.29 17.45
CA LEU A 599 20.53 5.92 16.03
C LEU A 599 21.85 5.56 15.34
N CYS A 600 22.99 5.60 16.06
CA CYS A 600 24.33 5.23 15.58
C CYS A 600 24.86 3.91 16.21
N THR A 601 23.99 3.13 16.82
CA THR A 601 24.24 1.73 17.25
C THR A 601 23.15 0.85 16.68
#